data_AF-A0A938KCZ9-F1
#
_entry.id   AF-A0A938KCZ9-F1
#
_cell.length_a   1.000
_cell.length_b   1.000
_cell.length_c   1.000
_cell.angle_alpha   90.00
_cell.angle_beta   90.00
_cell.angle_gamma   90.00
#
_symmetry.space_group_name_H-M   'P 1'
#
loop_
_entity.id
_entity.type
_entity.pdbx_description
1 polymer ?
#
loop_
_entity_poly.entity_id
_entity_poly.type
_entity_poly.pdbx_seq_one_letter_code
_entity_poly.pdbx_strand_id
1 'polypeptide(L)' 'MTAHAVKKLFQPNIGRTGRIIRGVIGVALLGAAIAVWTWHWLAGVGLAAGGAFCLFEAARGWCMARACGVKTRW' A
#
# COMPACT_ATOMS: atom_id res chain seq x y z
N MET A 1 10.75 -0.24 23.17
CA MET A 1 10.90 -0.16 21.71
C MET A 1 11.38 1.25 21.37
N THR A 2 12.62 1.43 20.95
CA THR A 2 13.25 2.75 20.83
C THR A 2 12.79 3.49 19.57
N ALA A 3 12.43 4.78 19.71
CA ALA A 3 11.93 5.63 18.62
C ALA A 3 12.84 5.72 17.38
N HIS A 4 14.12 5.36 17.52
CA HIS A 4 15.08 5.28 16.42
C HIS A 4 14.78 4.16 15.41
N ALA A 5 14.22 3.02 15.83
CA ALA A 5 13.91 1.91 14.94
C ALA A 5 12.74 2.23 14.00
N VAL A 6 11.72 2.93 14.51
CA VAL A 6 10.53 3.34 13.73
C VAL A 6 10.90 4.31 12.61
N LYS A 7 11.81 5.24 12.87
CA LYS A 7 12.30 6.19 11.85
C LYS A 7 13.01 5.50 10.69
N LYS A 8 13.72 4.40 10.97
CA LYS A 8 14.44 3.62 9.95
C LYS A 8 13.51 2.77 9.12
N LEU A 9 12.42 2.26 9.71
CA LEU A 9 11.38 1.57 8.97
C LEU A 9 10.77 2.52 7.94
N PHE A 10 10.35 3.74 8.32
CA PHE A 10 9.71 4.72 7.42
C PHE A 10 10.62 5.43 6.40
N GLN A 11 11.87 5.00 6.23
CA GLN A 11 12.74 5.59 5.20
C GLN A 11 12.26 5.20 3.80
N PRO A 12 12.27 6.13 2.83
CA PRO A 12 11.94 5.83 1.44
C PRO A 12 12.92 4.77 0.91
N ASN A 13 12.41 3.58 0.60
CA ASN A 13 13.21 2.41 0.24
C ASN A 13 12.72 1.75 -1.07
N ILE A 14 11.91 2.48 -1.84
CA ILE A 14 11.29 2.00 -3.07
C ILE A 14 11.75 2.83 -4.28
N GLY A 15 12.13 2.15 -5.36
CA GLY A 15 12.41 2.79 -6.64
C GLY A 15 11.11 3.27 -7.32
N ARG A 16 11.24 4.13 -8.34
CA ARG A 16 10.08 4.68 -9.08
C ARG A 16 9.11 3.59 -9.57
N THR A 17 9.63 2.45 -10.02
CA THR A 17 8.84 1.30 -10.49
C THR A 17 7.96 0.70 -9.38
N GLY A 18 8.52 0.46 -8.19
CA GLY A 18 7.78 -0.10 -7.06
C GLY A 18 6.68 0.84 -6.53
N ARG A 19 6.87 2.16 -6.70
CA ARG A 19 5.87 3.20 -6.40
C ARG A 19 4.72 3.18 -7.41
N ILE A 20 5.02 3.08 -8.71
CA ILE A 20 4.00 3.05 -9.76
C ILE A 20 3.15 1.78 -9.66
N ILE A 21 3.75 0.60 -9.48
CA ILE A 21 3.01 -0.65 -9.37
C ILE A 21 2.00 -0.59 -8.21
N ARG A 22 2.43 -0.10 -7.04
CA ARG A 22 1.55 0.04 -5.86
C ARG A 22 0.48 1.12 -6.05
N GLY A 23 0.82 2.21 -6.74
CA GLY A 23 -0.14 3.22 -7.14
C GLY A 23 -1.24 2.63 -8.03
N VAL A 24 -0.87 1.89 -9.06
CA VAL A 24 -1.80 1.24 -10.00
C VAL A 24 -2.67 0.20 -9.28
N ILE A 25 -2.07 -0.64 -8.43
CA ILE A 25 -2.82 -1.63 -7.63
C ILE A 25 -3.79 -0.92 -6.67
N GLY A 26 -3.37 0.15 -6.00
CA GLY A 26 -4.21 0.92 -5.10
C GLY A 26 -5.41 1.56 -5.81
N VAL A 27 -5.20 2.15 -6.99
CA VAL A 27 -6.27 2.71 -7.82
C VAL A 27 -7.21 1.62 -8.32
N ALA A 28 -6.69 0.47 -8.77
CA ALA A 28 -7.50 -0.66 -9.20
C ALA A 28 -8.38 -1.21 -8.07
N LEU A 29 -7.82 -1.35 -6.85
CA LEU A 29 -8.55 -1.77 -5.66
C LEU A 29 -9.65 -0.78 -5.27
N LEU A 30 -9.39 0.53 -5.36
CA LEU A 30 -10.41 1.56 -5.12
C LEU A 30 -11.53 1.52 -6.18
N GLY A 31 -11.19 1.32 -7.45
CA GLY A 31 -12.18 1.14 -8.51
C GLY A 31 -13.06 -0.10 -8.27
N ALA A 32 -12.44 -1.22 -7.86
CA ALA A 32 -13.15 -2.44 -7.50
C ALA A 32 -14.03 -2.25 -6.24
N ALA A 33 -13.57 -1.46 -5.25
CA ALA A 33 -14.37 -1.13 -4.06
C ALA A 33 -15.67 -0.41 -4.43
N ILE A 34 -15.61 0.55 -5.36
CA ILE A 34 -16.80 1.28 -5.85
C ILE A 34 -17.74 0.33 -6.59
N ALA A 35 -17.21 -0.54 -7.45
CA ALA A 35 -18.00 -1.49 -8.21
C ALA A 35 -18.75 -2.50 -7.32
N VAL A 36 -18.11 -2.96 -6.23
CA VAL A 36 -18.70 -3.92 -5.30
C VAL A 36 -19.54 -3.27 -4.19
N TRP A 37 -19.46 -1.95 -4.03
CA TRP A 37 -20.13 -1.20 -2.94
C TRP A 37 -21.64 -1.46 -2.87
N THR A 38 -22.29 -1.55 -4.04
CA THR A 38 -23.74 -1.74 -4.15
C THR A 38 -24.18 -3.17 -3.88
N TRP A 39 -23.30 -4.16 -4.07
CA TRP A 39 -23.61 -5.58 -3.86
C TRP A 39 -23.21 -6.06 -2.46
N HIS A 40 -22.06 -5.61 -1.96
CA HIS A 40 -21.49 -6.09 -0.71
C HIS A 40 -20.64 -5.02 -0.04
N TRP A 41 -21.29 -4.14 0.73
CA TRP A 41 -20.65 -2.98 1.34
C TRP A 41 -19.45 -3.34 2.24
N LEU A 42 -19.48 -4.46 2.98
CA LEU A 42 -18.32 -4.93 3.77
C LEU A 42 -17.10 -5.21 2.89
N ALA A 43 -17.31 -5.84 1.73
CA ALA A 43 -16.23 -6.13 0.80
C ALA A 43 -15.69 -4.83 0.20
N GLY A 44 -16.59 -3.90 -0.14
CA GLY A 44 -16.23 -2.55 -0.58
C GLY A 44 -15.35 -1.80 0.42
N VAL A 45 -15.69 -1.83 1.71
CA VAL A 45 -14.87 -1.22 2.78
C VAL A 45 -13.50 -1.88 2.87
N GLY A 46 -13.42 -3.22 2.81
CA GLY A 46 -12.15 -3.94 2.85
C GLY A 46 -11.24 -3.62 1.65
N LEU A 47 -11.82 -3.59 0.45
CA LEU A 47 -11.14 -3.21 -0.79
C LEU A 47 -10.69 -1.74 -0.76
N ALA A 48 -11.53 -0.84 -0.25
CA ALA A 48 -11.20 0.57 -0.13
C ALA A 48 -10.06 0.80 0.87
N ALA A 49 -10.09 0.12 2.02
CA ALA A 49 -9.02 0.19 3.01
C ALA A 49 -7.71 -0.38 2.46
N GLY A 50 -7.75 -1.53 1.77
CA GLY A 50 -6.58 -2.12 1.12
C GLY A 50 -6.01 -1.26 -0.01
N GLY A 51 -6.88 -0.66 -0.83
CA GLY A 51 -6.50 0.25 -1.91
C GLY A 51 -5.89 1.54 -1.40
N ALA A 52 -6.51 2.17 -0.39
CA ALA A 52 -5.99 3.35 0.28
C ALA A 52 -4.64 3.06 0.95
N PHE A 53 -4.47 1.88 1.56
CA PHE A 53 -3.20 1.46 2.15
C PHE A 53 -2.10 1.32 1.09
N CYS A 54 -2.37 0.66 -0.04
CA CYS A 54 -1.43 0.57 -1.15
C CYS A 54 -1.05 1.95 -1.71
N LEU A 55 -2.03 2.86 -1.80
CA LEU A 55 -1.81 4.23 -2.27
C LEU A 55 -0.97 5.04 -1.28
N PHE A 56 -1.19 4.85 0.02
CA PHE A 56 -0.40 5.47 1.08
C PHE A 56 1.05 4.96 1.06
N GLU A 57 1.26 3.65 0.92
CA GLU A 57 2.59 3.06 0.75
C GLU A 57 3.30 3.63 -0.50
N ALA A 58 2.58 3.73 -1.62
CA ALA A 58 3.09 4.37 -2.84
C ALA A 58 3.47 5.84 -2.60
N ALA A 59 2.58 6.65 -2.03
CA ALA A 59 2.81 8.08 -1.76
C ALA A 59 4.03 8.30 -0.85
N ARG A 60 4.16 7.49 0.21
CA ARG A 60 5.30 7.56 1.14
C ARG A 60 6.61 7.04 0.54
N GLY A 61 6.57 6.38 -0.62
CA GLY A 61 7.75 5.76 -1.23
C GLY A 61 8.32 4.63 -0.35
N TRP A 62 7.44 4.04 0.44
CA TRP A 62 7.77 3.12 1.52
C TRP A 62 6.95 1.85 1.34
N CYS A 63 7.59 0.70 1.41
CA CYS A 63 6.88 -0.56 1.42
C CYS A 63 7.20 -1.35 2.68
N MET A 64 6.14 -1.65 3.41
CA MET A 64 6.17 -2.39 4.67
C MET A 64 6.77 -3.79 4.47
N ALA A 65 6.49 -4.46 3.35
CA ALA A 65 7.08 -5.78 3.04
C ALA A 65 8.62 -5.74 3.05
N ARG A 66 9.22 -4.72 2.41
CA ARG A 66 10.68 -4.56 2.38
C ARG A 66 11.24 -4.11 3.74
N ALA A 67 10.47 -3.31 4.48
CA ALA A 67 10.81 -2.92 5.85
C ALA A 67 10.79 -4.11 6.84
N CYS A 68 9.92 -5.09 6.61
CA CYS A 68 9.88 -6.37 7.32
C CYS A 68 10.93 -7.39 6.81
N GLY A 69 11.81 -7.01 5.87
CA GLY A 69 12.88 -7.86 5.38
C GLY A 69 12.50 -8.80 4.24
N VAL A 70 11.30 -8.67 3.66
CA VAL A 70 10.92 -9.40 2.46
C VAL A 70 11.74 -8.84 1.30
N LYS A 71 12.69 -9.64 0.80
CA LYS A 71 13.48 -9.34 -0.40
C LYS A 71 12.57 -9.43 -1.64
N THR A 72 11.82 -8.37 -1.90
CA THR A 72 11.15 -8.21 -3.19
C THR A 72 12.19 -7.77 -4.21
N ARG A 73 12.24 -8.42 -5.38
CA ARG A 73 13.14 -8.05 -6.49
C ARG A 73 12.76 -6.71 -7.15
N TRP A 74 11.70 -6.07 -6.66
CA TRP A 74 11.05 -4.87 -7.19
C TRP A 74 10.68 -3.91 -6.06
#